data_AF-A0A0A9H3T2-F1
#
_entry.id   AF-A0A0A9H3T2-F1
#
_cell.length_a   1.000
_cell.length_b   1.000
_cell.length_c   1.000
_cell.angle_alpha   90.00
_cell.angle_beta   90.00
_cell.angle_gamma   90.00
#
_symmetry.space_group_name_H-M   'P 1'
#
loop_
_entity.id
_entity.type
_entity.pdbx_description
1 polymer ?
#
loop_
_entity_poly.entity_id
_entity_poly.type
_entity_poly.pdbx_seq_one_letter_code
_entity_poly.pdbx_strand_id
1 'polypeptide(L)'
;MSKEDGSTKEPVGSSGSLKRQRSDDSFNSMCSDKLDLIAVVLKEDGQKVPTSAEVFVALQEIEGLDEDIELDLYDILTSNARKFESMMALPKERRKRWLMKQLERK
;
A
#
# COMPACT_ATOMS: atom_id res chain seq x y z
N MET A 1 -65.13 21.59 11.39
CA MET A 1 -66.07 21.49 12.52
C MET A 1 -66.24 20.00 12.78
N SER A 2 -65.85 19.38 13.89
CA SER A 2 -65.23 19.84 15.16
C SER A 2 -64.33 18.68 15.68
N LYS A 3 -63.28 18.80 16.52
CA LYS A 3 -63.19 19.27 17.94
C LYS A 3 -64.22 18.58 18.87
N GLU A 4 -63.95 18.10 20.09
CA GLU A 4 -62.76 17.83 20.96
C GLU A 4 -63.30 17.05 22.21
N ASP A 5 -62.62 16.25 23.05
CA ASP A 5 -61.23 15.73 23.20
C ASP A 5 -61.32 14.30 23.86
N GLY A 6 -60.27 13.73 24.50
CA GLY A 6 -60.33 12.38 25.11
C GLY A 6 -59.09 11.85 25.88
N SER A 7 -58.34 12.68 26.63
CA SER A 7 -57.11 12.24 27.35
C SER A 7 -57.29 11.22 28.50
N THR A 8 -56.47 10.16 28.57
CA THR A 8 -56.15 9.44 29.83
C THR A 8 -54.78 8.71 29.84
N LYS A 9 -54.05 8.93 30.95
CA LYS A 9 -52.71 8.47 31.37
C LYS A 9 -52.22 7.04 31.03
N GLU A 10 -50.97 6.93 30.56
CA GLU A 10 -49.77 6.31 31.21
C GLU A 10 -49.97 5.22 32.33
N PRO A 11 -48.98 4.32 32.58
CA PRO A 11 -48.07 3.64 31.64
C PRO A 11 -47.77 2.15 32.01
N VAL A 12 -47.41 1.30 31.04
CA VAL A 12 -46.47 0.16 31.21
C VAL A 12 -46.08 -0.41 29.84
N GLY A 13 -44.84 -0.86 29.66
CA GLY A 13 -44.42 -1.54 28.42
C GLY A 13 -43.07 -1.10 27.85
N SER A 14 -42.04 -0.90 28.70
CA SER A 14 -40.66 -0.75 28.24
C SER A 14 -40.12 -2.08 27.67
N SER A 15 -40.58 -2.43 26.47
CA SER A 15 -39.89 -3.38 25.58
C SER A 15 -38.54 -2.77 25.22
N GLY A 16 -37.55 -3.05 26.07
CA GLY A 16 -36.19 -2.54 25.95
C GLY A 16 -35.55 -3.03 24.66
N SER A 17 -35.77 -2.30 23.56
CA SER A 17 -34.92 -2.37 22.39
C SER A 17 -33.54 -1.94 22.82
N LEU A 18 -32.67 -2.91 23.11
CA LEU A 18 -31.28 -2.67 23.46
C LEU A 18 -30.68 -1.84 22.32
N LYS A 19 -30.50 -0.55 22.57
CA LYS A 19 -29.65 0.31 21.75
C LYS A 19 -28.27 -0.32 21.82
N ARG A 20 -27.92 -1.11 20.79
CA ARG A 20 -26.61 -1.73 20.66
C ARG A 20 -25.62 -0.58 20.51
N GLN A 21 -25.08 -0.14 21.65
CA GLN A 21 -24.07 0.89 21.73
C GLN A 21 -22.81 0.34 21.11
N ARG A 22 -22.71 0.46 19.78
CA ARG A 22 -21.52 0.13 18.99
C ARG A 22 -20.41 1.13 19.29
N SER A 23 -19.82 1.00 20.46
CA SER A 23 -18.48 1.50 20.77
C SER A 23 -17.44 0.62 20.05
N ASP A 24 -17.54 0.54 18.72
CA ASP A 24 -16.75 -0.32 17.83
C ASP A 24 -15.51 0.41 17.27
N ASP A 25 -15.52 1.75 17.25
CA ASP A 25 -14.53 2.53 16.49
C ASP A 25 -13.12 2.52 17.10
N SER A 26 -12.98 2.11 18.36
CA SER A 26 -11.71 2.10 19.09
C SER A 26 -10.63 1.22 18.43
N PHE A 27 -11.00 0.19 17.68
CA PHE A 27 -10.05 -0.65 16.95
C PHE A 27 -9.77 -0.12 15.54
N ASN A 28 -10.77 0.52 14.90
CA ASN A 28 -10.65 1.00 13.52
C ASN A 28 -9.82 2.29 13.42
N SER A 29 -9.87 3.16 14.44
CA SER A 29 -8.97 4.32 14.56
C SER A 29 -7.51 3.89 14.49
N MET A 30 -7.06 2.98 15.37
CA MET A 30 -5.65 2.59 15.47
C MET A 30 -5.10 1.85 14.23
N CYS A 31 -5.98 1.32 13.38
CA CYS A 31 -5.63 0.82 12.04
C CYS A 31 -5.49 1.97 11.04
N SER A 32 -6.39 2.95 11.09
CA SER A 32 -6.39 4.15 10.24
C SER A 32 -5.15 5.01 10.50
N ASP A 33 -4.79 5.26 11.76
CA ASP A 33 -3.59 6.01 12.16
C ASP A 33 -2.30 5.39 11.57
N LYS A 34 -2.22 4.05 11.52
CA LYS A 34 -1.08 3.32 10.96
C LYS A 34 -1.06 3.35 9.43
N LEU A 35 -2.23 3.27 8.79
CA LEU A 35 -2.34 3.38 7.33
C LEU A 35 -2.03 4.80 6.85
N ASP A 36 -2.42 5.84 7.58
CA ASP A 36 -2.07 7.21 7.24
C ASP A 36 -0.58 7.50 7.50
N LEU A 37 0.01 6.99 8.59
CA LEU A 37 1.46 7.06 8.81
C LEU A 37 2.24 6.38 7.66
N ILE A 38 1.81 5.20 7.20
CA ILE A 38 2.39 4.52 6.04
C ILE A 38 2.17 5.36 4.77
N ALA A 39 1.00 5.98 4.59
CA ALA A 39 0.71 6.84 3.45
C ALA A 39 1.49 8.16 3.48
N VAL A 40 1.88 8.68 4.64
CA VAL A 40 2.77 9.84 4.79
C VAL A 40 4.19 9.46 4.39
N VAL A 41 4.72 8.36 4.92
CA VAL A 41 6.06 7.86 4.54
C VAL A 41 6.15 7.56 3.03
N LEU A 42 5.10 6.96 2.45
CA LEU A 42 5.03 6.69 1.00
C LEU A 42 4.74 7.93 0.13
N LYS A 43 4.45 9.10 0.72
CA LYS A 43 4.31 10.38 0.00
C LYS A 43 5.57 11.25 0.10
N GLU A 44 6.46 10.97 1.06
CA GLU A 44 7.71 11.73 1.23
C GLU A 44 8.74 11.37 0.15
N ASP A 45 8.90 10.08 -0.17
CA ASP A 45 9.77 9.66 -1.27
C ASP A 45 9.08 9.86 -2.63
N GLY A 46 9.15 11.11 -3.11
CA GLY A 46 8.61 11.56 -4.38
C GLY A 46 9.35 10.97 -5.58
N GLN A 47 9.13 9.68 -5.84
CA GLN A 47 9.66 8.85 -6.94
C GLN A 47 10.86 9.48 -7.67
N LYS A 48 12.03 9.41 -7.04
CA LYS A 48 13.33 9.67 -7.67
C LYS A 48 13.49 8.71 -8.85
N VAL A 49 13.10 9.13 -10.05
CA VAL A 49 13.34 8.38 -11.29
C VAL A 49 14.84 8.13 -11.38
N PRO A 50 15.30 6.87 -11.37
CA PRO A 50 16.73 6.58 -11.40
C PRO A 50 17.27 7.03 -12.74
N THR A 51 18.42 7.70 -12.72
CA THR A 51 19.09 8.11 -13.96
C THR A 51 19.45 6.85 -14.73
N SER A 52 19.28 6.84 -16.05
CA SER A 52 19.68 5.72 -16.91
C SER A 52 21.11 5.23 -16.63
N ALA A 53 22.04 6.17 -16.40
CA ALA A 53 23.41 5.87 -16.00
C ALA A 53 23.53 5.14 -14.64
N GLU A 54 22.69 5.48 -13.65
CA GLU A 54 22.65 4.80 -12.34
C GLU A 54 22.12 3.36 -12.47
N VAL A 55 21.12 3.15 -13.35
CA VAL A 55 20.61 1.82 -13.68
C VAL A 55 21.69 0.95 -14.34
N PHE A 56 22.39 1.49 -15.33
CA PHE A 56 23.45 0.79 -16.06
C PHE A 56 24.64 0.42 -15.15
N VAL A 57 25.13 1.37 -14.33
CA VAL A 57 26.21 1.10 -13.37
C VAL A 57 25.81 0.02 -12.35
N ALA A 58 24.56 0.03 -11.86
CA ALA A 58 24.08 -0.98 -10.91
C ALA A 58 23.87 -2.37 -11.53
N LEU A 59 23.67 -2.47 -12.85
CA LEU A 59 23.67 -3.74 -13.59
C LEU A 59 25.10 -4.26 -13.78
N GLN A 60 26.06 -3.38 -14.12
CA GLN A 60 27.48 -3.76 -14.21
C GLN A 60 28.08 -4.24 -12.87
N GLU A 61 27.48 -3.90 -11.72
CA GLU A 61 27.86 -4.49 -10.42
C GLU A 61 27.55 -6.01 -10.31
N ILE A 62 26.82 -6.60 -11.27
CA ILE A 62 26.24 -7.94 -11.17
C ILE A 62 27.03 -8.93 -12.06
N GLU A 63 27.96 -9.64 -11.43
CA GLU A 63 28.90 -10.53 -12.11
C GLU A 63 28.22 -11.65 -12.93
N GLY A 64 28.67 -11.79 -14.19
CA GLY A 64 28.24 -12.84 -15.13
C GLY A 64 26.79 -12.72 -15.58
N LEU A 65 26.24 -11.51 -15.67
CA LEU A 65 24.99 -11.24 -16.39
C LEU A 65 25.25 -11.35 -17.90
N ASP A 66 24.36 -11.99 -18.66
CA ASP A 66 24.49 -12.11 -20.12
C ASP A 66 24.05 -10.80 -20.81
N GLU A 67 24.68 -10.43 -21.93
CA GLU A 67 24.47 -9.11 -22.58
C GLU A 67 23.01 -8.85 -22.99
N ASP A 68 22.35 -9.86 -23.59
CA ASP A 68 20.92 -9.79 -23.93
C ASP A 68 20.05 -9.58 -22.68
N ILE A 69 20.40 -10.25 -21.58
CA ILE A 69 19.70 -10.20 -20.30
C ILE A 69 19.91 -8.84 -19.63
N GLU A 70 21.09 -8.24 -19.75
CA GLU A 70 21.36 -6.88 -19.25
C GLU A 70 20.47 -5.85 -19.95
N LEU A 71 20.37 -5.90 -21.28
CA LEU A 71 19.52 -5.01 -22.07
C LEU A 71 18.03 -5.16 -21.69
N ASP A 72 17.56 -6.39 -21.57
CA ASP A 72 16.15 -6.71 -21.25
C ASP A 72 15.75 -6.29 -19.83
N LEU A 73 16.73 -6.28 -18.89
CA LEU A 73 16.59 -5.75 -17.53
C LEU A 73 16.71 -4.23 -17.47
N TYR A 74 17.60 -3.63 -18.25
CA TYR A 74 17.78 -2.17 -18.31
C TYR A 74 16.48 -1.48 -18.74
N ASP A 75 15.78 -2.03 -19.74
CA ASP A 75 14.41 -1.63 -20.12
C ASP A 75 13.42 -1.72 -18.94
N ILE A 76 13.38 -2.86 -18.23
CA ILE A 76 12.48 -3.09 -17.08
C ILE A 76 12.76 -2.15 -15.89
N LEU A 77 14.02 -1.76 -15.67
CA LEU A 77 14.44 -0.93 -14.55
C LEU A 77 14.31 0.56 -14.85
N THR A 78 14.63 1.00 -16.08
CA THR A 78 14.41 2.39 -16.51
C THR A 78 12.93 2.73 -16.67
N SER A 79 12.10 1.77 -17.12
CA SER A 79 10.64 1.93 -17.16
C SER A 79 9.95 1.87 -15.78
N ASN A 80 10.64 1.42 -14.73
CA ASN A 80 10.04 1.28 -13.39
C ASN A 80 11.02 1.56 -12.24
N ALA A 81 11.03 2.82 -11.79
CA ALA A 81 11.83 3.30 -10.66
C ALA A 81 11.72 2.41 -9.39
N ARG A 82 10.51 1.94 -9.04
CA ARG A 82 10.31 1.08 -7.86
C ARG A 82 10.97 -0.29 -8.00
N LYS A 83 11.08 -0.85 -9.22
CA LYS A 83 11.85 -2.08 -9.45
C LYS A 83 13.35 -1.85 -9.23
N PHE A 84 13.89 -0.71 -9.66
CA PHE A 84 15.28 -0.36 -9.40
C PHE A 84 15.57 -0.14 -7.90
N GLU A 85 14.71 0.61 -7.21
CA GLU A 85 14.76 0.79 -5.75
C GLU A 85 14.72 -0.58 -5.02
N SER A 86 13.79 -1.46 -5.41
CA SER A 86 13.66 -2.82 -4.87
C SER A 86 14.90 -3.69 -5.11
N MET A 87 15.60 -3.49 -6.23
CA MET A 87 16.88 -4.15 -6.53
C MET A 87 18.01 -3.60 -5.66
N MET A 88 18.10 -2.28 -5.50
CA MET A 88 19.15 -1.63 -4.71
C MET A 88 19.06 -1.95 -3.22
N ALA A 89 17.83 -2.15 -2.71
CA ALA A 89 17.56 -2.63 -1.35
C ALA A 89 17.99 -4.10 -1.11
N LEU A 90 18.39 -4.86 -2.14
CA LEU A 90 18.85 -6.24 -2.00
C LEU A 90 20.38 -6.36 -1.95
N PRO A 91 20.91 -7.28 -1.11
CA PRO A 91 22.31 -7.72 -1.15
C PRO A 91 22.71 -8.18 -2.56
N LYS A 92 23.96 -7.90 -2.98
CA LYS A 92 24.43 -8.11 -4.36
C LYS A 92 24.23 -9.55 -4.84
N GLU A 93 24.45 -10.52 -3.95
CA GLU A 93 24.30 -11.96 -4.17
C GLU A 93 22.84 -12.36 -4.50
N ARG A 94 21.88 -11.53 -4.08
CA ARG A 94 20.44 -11.73 -4.31
C ARG A 94 19.90 -10.95 -5.50
N ARG A 95 20.53 -9.83 -5.90
CA ARG A 95 20.09 -8.99 -7.02
C ARG A 95 19.92 -9.79 -8.31
N LYS A 96 20.95 -10.54 -8.73
CA LYS A 96 20.92 -11.39 -9.93
C LYS A 96 19.72 -12.35 -9.94
N ARG A 97 19.54 -13.11 -8.84
CA ARG A 97 18.42 -14.05 -8.69
C ARG A 97 17.06 -13.34 -8.71
N TRP A 98 16.95 -12.14 -8.13
CA TRP A 98 15.71 -11.36 -8.14
C TRP A 98 15.38 -10.80 -9.53
N LEU A 99 16.39 -10.34 -10.28
CA LEU A 99 16.25 -9.81 -11.64
C LEU A 99 15.82 -10.89 -12.63
N MET A 100 16.40 -12.09 -12.57
CA MET A 100 15.90 -13.24 -13.35
C MET A 100 14.42 -13.52 -13.06
N LYS A 101 13.96 -13.31 -11.81
CA LYS A 101 12.54 -13.42 -11.42
C LYS A 101 11.67 -12.21 -11.80
N GLN A 102 12.23 -11.17 -12.40
CA GLN A 102 11.48 -10.12 -13.13
C GLN A 102 11.29 -10.51 -14.60
N LEU A 103 12.28 -11.16 -15.22
CA LEU A 103 12.21 -11.67 -16.61
C LEU A 103 11.27 -12.87 -16.73
N GLU A 104 11.27 -13.78 -15.76
CA GLU A 104 10.25 -14.85 -15.60
C GLU A 104 8.79 -14.34 -15.51
N ARG A 105 8.59 -13.02 -15.44
CA ARG A 105 7.29 -12.34 -15.28
C ARG A 105 7.07 -11.19 -16.28
N LYS A 106 7.87 -11.11 -17.35
CA LYS A 106 7.70 -10.12 -18.43
C LYS A 106 6.52 -10.49 -19.32
#